data_AF-A0A9X2JHM6-F1
#
_entry.id   AF-A0A9X2JHM6-F1
#
_cell.length_a   1.000
_cell.length_b   1.000
_cell.length_c   1.000
_cell.angle_alpha   90.00
_cell.angle_beta   90.00
_cell.angle_gamma   90.00
#
_symmetry.space_group_name_H-M   'P 1'
#
loop_
_entity.id
_entity.type
_entity.pdbx_description
1 polymer ?
#
loop_
_entity_poly.entity_id
_entity_poly.type
_entity_poly.pdbx_seq_one_letter_code
_entity_poly.pdbx_strand_id
1 'polypeptide(L)'
;PAVQLGLTATPKRKDNADTYVYFGEPVYTYSLKDGINDGFLTPFKVRQIQTTLDTYVYTSDDELVEGEVEEGKRYEEADFNRIIEIAEREKYRVRLFMDQIDQREKTLVFCATQPHALAVRDLINQMKSSAHPDYCVRVTSNDGAEGERFLSTFQDNEKTIPTILTTSQKLSTGVDARNVRNIVLMRPINSMIEFKQIIGRGTRLYDGKDYFTIYDFVKAHEHFNDPEWDGEPLEPEPCPKCHNYPCTCIENPPEPCEVCGEAPCVCPPPPEEPCEICGELPCVCRKRPRKVKIKLADGKERQIQSMQSTTFWSPDGKPMSAQEFIEQLFGELPELFKSEHELRELWGEPTTRKRLMEGLADRGYTAEQLAEIAKVVDAERSDVFDVLAYVAYAKPTKTRAERVAEHRDEIHATCNAKQRVFLDFVLDHYVDQGISELDAEKLPQLLELQYQAVADAVRELGTIAEIRALFVGFQRYLYRRRSV
;
A
#
# COMPACT_ATOMS: atom_id res chain seq x y z
N PRO A 1 42.45 -25.89 -8.43
CA PRO A 1 41.42 -25.12 -7.68
C PRO A 1 40.45 -24.45 -8.65
N ALA A 2 39.15 -24.48 -8.38
CA ALA A 2 38.16 -23.69 -9.11
C ALA A 2 37.99 -22.32 -8.43
N VAL A 3 37.79 -21.27 -9.22
CA VAL A 3 37.36 -19.96 -8.69
C VAL A 3 35.87 -20.07 -8.34
N GLN A 4 35.49 -19.54 -7.18
CA GLN A 4 34.11 -19.54 -6.70
C GLN A 4 33.66 -18.08 -6.50
N LEU A 5 32.43 -17.77 -6.91
CA LEU A 5 31.84 -16.45 -6.79
C LEU A 5 30.49 -16.57 -6.08
N GLY A 6 30.36 -15.91 -4.92
CA GLY A 6 29.09 -15.80 -4.20
C GLY A 6 28.28 -14.61 -4.67
N LEU A 7 26.95 -14.76 -4.71
CA LEU A 7 25.99 -13.69 -5.00
C LEU A 7 24.90 -13.73 -3.94
N THR A 8 24.58 -12.58 -3.34
CA THR A 8 23.50 -12.45 -2.35
C THR A 8 22.79 -11.10 -2.50
N ALA A 9 21.48 -11.11 -2.30
CA ALA A 9 20.65 -9.90 -2.27
C ALA A 9 20.56 -9.29 -0.84
N THR A 10 21.16 -9.93 0.16
CA THR A 10 21.18 -9.44 1.55
C THR A 10 22.61 -9.32 2.09
N PRO A 11 22.95 -8.17 2.74
CA PRO A 11 24.27 -7.96 3.33
C PRO A 11 24.49 -8.88 4.54
N LYS A 12 25.74 -8.94 5.03
CA LYS A 12 26.23 -9.81 6.12
C LYS A 12 25.49 -9.56 7.45
N ARG A 13 25.09 -10.63 8.13
CA ARG A 13 24.19 -10.62 9.31
C ARG A 13 24.47 -11.84 10.17
N LYS A 14 23.92 -11.87 11.39
CA LYS A 14 23.95 -13.06 12.27
C LYS A 14 23.41 -14.32 11.57
N ASP A 15 22.38 -14.20 10.74
CA ASP A 15 21.68 -15.35 10.14
C ASP A 15 22.28 -15.85 8.80
N ASN A 16 23.11 -15.03 8.12
CA ASN A 16 23.83 -15.43 6.90
C ASN A 16 25.36 -15.37 7.08
N ALA A 17 25.80 -15.26 8.34
CA ALA A 17 27.17 -15.28 8.84
C ALA A 17 28.09 -16.23 8.05
N ASP A 18 27.69 -17.50 7.96
CA ASP A 18 28.48 -18.57 7.36
C ASP A 18 28.76 -18.35 5.87
N THR A 19 27.89 -17.63 5.16
CA THR A 19 28.10 -17.29 3.74
C THR A 19 29.31 -16.35 3.58
N TYR A 20 29.42 -15.35 4.45
CA TYR A 20 30.54 -14.40 4.43
C TYR A 20 31.81 -14.97 5.07
N VAL A 21 31.69 -15.94 5.99
CA VAL A 21 32.85 -16.73 6.45
C VAL A 21 33.43 -17.57 5.31
N TYR A 22 32.58 -18.12 4.41
CA TYR A 22 33.03 -18.93 3.27
C TYR A 22 33.57 -18.10 2.10
N PHE A 23 32.86 -17.04 1.69
CA PHE A 23 33.21 -16.23 0.51
C PHE A 23 34.10 -15.01 0.82
N GLY A 24 34.22 -14.62 2.09
CA GLY A 24 34.92 -13.40 2.50
C GLY A 24 34.04 -12.14 2.39
N GLU A 25 34.68 -10.98 2.46
CA GLU A 25 34.01 -9.68 2.32
C GLU A 25 33.56 -9.41 0.87
N PRO A 26 32.44 -8.69 0.67
CA PRO A 26 31.90 -8.44 -0.66
C PRO A 26 32.84 -7.51 -1.46
N VAL A 27 33.27 -7.98 -2.64
CA VAL A 27 34.11 -7.19 -3.57
C VAL A 27 33.37 -6.04 -4.23
N TYR A 28 32.05 -6.07 -4.22
CA TYR A 28 31.15 -5.03 -4.72
C TYR A 28 29.80 -5.17 -4.02
N THR A 29 29.15 -4.05 -3.72
CA THR A 29 27.79 -3.99 -3.19
C THR A 29 27.00 -3.00 -4.03
N TYR A 30 25.81 -3.39 -4.45
CA TYR A 30 24.85 -2.51 -5.12
C TYR A 30 23.58 -2.51 -4.28
N SER A 31 23.29 -1.37 -3.66
CA SER A 31 22.21 -1.28 -2.69
C SER A 31 20.84 -1.15 -3.36
N LEU A 32 19.78 -1.31 -2.57
CA LEU A 32 18.42 -0.98 -3.04
C LEU A 32 18.34 0.50 -3.44
N LYS A 33 19.09 1.34 -2.72
CA LYS A 33 19.23 2.78 -2.94
C LYS A 33 19.85 3.12 -4.28
N ASP A 34 20.98 2.53 -4.61
CA ASP A 34 21.62 2.75 -5.92
C ASP A 34 20.68 2.31 -7.04
N GLY A 35 20.06 1.13 -6.89
CA GLY A 35 19.08 0.62 -7.85
C GLY A 35 17.87 1.54 -8.09
N ILE A 36 17.32 2.15 -7.03
CA ILE A 36 16.18 3.09 -7.18
C ILE A 36 16.64 4.44 -7.77
N ASN A 37 17.79 4.97 -7.31
CA ASN A 37 18.29 6.27 -7.75
C ASN A 37 18.78 6.25 -9.22
N ASP A 38 19.38 5.15 -9.65
CA ASP A 38 19.81 4.94 -11.04
C ASP A 38 18.63 4.59 -11.98
N GLY A 39 17.41 4.47 -11.45
CA GLY A 39 16.21 4.11 -12.22
C GLY A 39 16.12 2.63 -12.62
N PHE A 40 16.93 1.75 -12.02
CA PHE A 40 16.89 0.29 -12.26
C PHE A 40 15.89 -0.46 -11.36
N LEU A 41 15.31 0.20 -10.36
CA LEU A 41 14.30 -0.33 -9.44
C LEU A 41 13.15 0.68 -9.24
N THR A 42 11.94 0.16 -9.12
CA THR A 42 10.73 0.93 -8.86
C THR A 42 10.67 1.41 -7.40
N PRO A 43 10.43 2.70 -7.13
CA PRO A 43 10.23 3.24 -5.78
C PRO A 43 8.88 2.83 -5.17
N PHE A 44 8.66 3.15 -3.89
CA PHE A 44 7.46 2.75 -3.16
C PHE A 44 6.92 3.80 -2.19
N LYS A 45 5.61 3.70 -1.92
CA LYS A 45 4.94 4.42 -0.83
C LYS A 45 4.32 3.46 0.18
N VAL A 46 4.23 3.90 1.43
CA VAL A 46 3.76 3.06 2.55
C VAL A 46 2.45 3.61 3.11
N ARG A 47 1.38 2.82 2.95
CA ARG A 47 0.07 2.98 3.56
C ARG A 47 0.08 2.38 4.95
N GLN A 48 0.30 3.21 5.96
CA GLN A 48 0.16 2.81 7.36
C GLN A 48 -1.32 2.75 7.72
N ILE A 49 -1.80 1.59 8.19
CA ILE A 49 -3.20 1.39 8.58
C ILE A 49 -3.23 0.89 10.02
N GLN A 50 -3.78 1.71 10.91
CA GLN A 50 -4.07 1.32 12.30
C GLN A 50 -5.58 1.13 12.46
N THR A 51 -6.01 0.14 13.22
CA THR A 51 -7.42 -0.14 13.48
C THR A 51 -7.74 -0.09 14.97
N THR A 52 -8.98 0.24 15.33
CA THR A 52 -9.42 0.20 16.74
C THR A 52 -9.40 -1.20 17.36
N LEU A 53 -9.11 -2.26 16.58
CA LEU A 53 -8.91 -3.65 17.00
C LEU A 53 -7.46 -4.15 16.79
N ASP A 54 -6.48 -3.26 16.73
CA ASP A 54 -5.05 -3.67 16.76
C ASP A 54 -4.66 -4.25 18.14
N THR A 55 -5.43 -3.95 19.19
CA THR A 55 -5.37 -4.63 20.49
C THR A 55 -6.78 -4.96 20.97
N TYR A 56 -6.99 -6.14 21.54
CA TYR A 56 -8.30 -6.61 22.00
C TYR A 56 -8.23 -7.08 23.47
N VAL A 57 -9.28 -6.80 24.23
CA VAL A 57 -9.53 -7.38 25.56
C VAL A 57 -10.90 -8.02 25.49
N TYR A 58 -11.03 -9.27 25.93
CA TYR A 58 -12.32 -9.96 25.91
C TYR A 58 -13.33 -9.28 26.84
N THR A 59 -14.57 -9.15 26.36
CA THR A 59 -15.70 -8.61 27.13
C THR A 59 -16.88 -9.57 27.07
N SER A 60 -17.69 -9.61 28.13
CA SER A 60 -18.84 -10.52 28.26
C SER A 60 -19.92 -10.37 27.17
N ASP A 61 -19.89 -9.27 26.42
CA ASP A 61 -20.84 -8.99 25.33
C ASP A 61 -20.44 -9.70 24.03
N ASP A 62 -19.18 -10.15 23.90
CA ASP A 62 -18.66 -10.83 22.71
C ASP A 62 -18.90 -12.35 22.80
N GLU A 63 -19.11 -13.00 21.66
CA GLU A 63 -19.43 -14.43 21.59
C GLU A 63 -18.14 -15.27 21.48
N LEU A 64 -17.84 -16.06 22.52
CA LEU A 64 -16.80 -17.09 22.50
C LEU A 64 -17.27 -18.30 21.68
N VAL A 65 -16.75 -18.44 20.46
CA VAL A 65 -17.13 -19.50 19.51
C VAL A 65 -16.30 -20.78 19.75
N GLU A 66 -15.02 -20.65 20.09
CA GLU A 66 -14.11 -21.77 20.35
C GLU A 66 -12.99 -21.34 21.31
N GLY A 67 -12.45 -22.29 22.10
CA GLY A 67 -11.31 -22.07 22.99
C GLY A 67 -11.71 -21.60 24.40
N GLU A 68 -10.71 -21.15 25.16
CA GLU A 68 -10.86 -20.59 26.51
C GLU A 68 -10.16 -19.22 26.55
N VAL A 69 -10.87 -18.19 27.00
CA VAL A 69 -10.31 -16.83 27.16
C VAL A 69 -9.71 -16.63 28.54
N GLU A 70 -8.50 -16.10 28.59
CA GLU A 70 -7.93 -15.52 29.82
C GLU A 70 -8.63 -14.17 30.10
N GLU A 71 -9.39 -14.09 31.19
CA GLU A 71 -10.12 -12.88 31.58
C GLU A 71 -9.16 -11.73 31.90
N GLY A 72 -9.45 -10.52 31.38
CA GLY A 72 -8.58 -9.35 31.53
C GLY A 72 -7.30 -9.37 30.69
N LYS A 73 -7.01 -10.44 29.93
CA LYS A 73 -5.87 -10.49 29.02
C LYS A 73 -6.05 -9.52 27.85
N ARG A 74 -5.02 -8.72 27.61
CA ARG A 74 -4.86 -7.93 26.38
C ARG A 74 -4.14 -8.77 25.34
N TYR A 75 -4.77 -8.94 24.19
CA TYR A 75 -4.19 -9.56 23.00
C TYR A 75 -3.68 -8.48 22.05
N GLU A 76 -2.49 -8.68 21.50
CA GLU A 76 -1.80 -7.74 20.60
C GLU A 76 -1.49 -8.40 19.24
N GLU A 77 -0.92 -7.66 18.27
CA GLU A 77 -0.72 -8.14 16.88
C GLU A 77 0.01 -9.49 16.77
N ALA A 78 0.89 -9.81 17.73
CA ALA A 78 1.60 -11.08 17.79
C ALA A 78 0.73 -12.28 18.23
N ASP A 79 -0.39 -12.03 18.92
CA ASP A 79 -1.34 -13.04 19.39
C ASP A 79 -2.43 -13.34 18.34
N PHE A 80 -2.82 -12.33 17.55
CA PHE A 80 -3.83 -12.51 16.50
C PHE A 80 -3.40 -13.54 15.45
N ASN A 81 -4.38 -14.33 15.01
CA ASN A 81 -4.24 -15.43 14.07
C ASN A 81 -3.28 -16.57 14.51
N ARG A 82 -2.71 -16.48 15.73
CA ARG A 82 -1.88 -17.51 16.38
C ARG A 82 -2.55 -18.10 17.62
N ILE A 83 -3.04 -17.24 18.51
CA ILE A 83 -3.71 -17.56 19.78
C ILE A 83 -5.19 -17.20 19.69
N ILE A 84 -5.51 -15.99 19.20
CA ILE A 84 -6.89 -15.49 19.06
C ILE A 84 -7.23 -15.20 17.59
N GLU A 85 -8.46 -15.46 17.18
CA GLU A 85 -8.97 -15.23 15.82
C GLU A 85 -10.31 -14.47 15.91
N ILE A 86 -10.41 -13.34 15.22
CA ILE A 86 -11.61 -12.49 15.15
C ILE A 86 -11.95 -12.27 13.69
N ALA A 87 -13.01 -12.91 13.19
CA ALA A 87 -13.31 -12.94 11.76
C ALA A 87 -13.69 -11.56 11.20
N GLU A 88 -14.37 -10.75 12.00
CA GLU A 88 -14.82 -9.39 11.66
C GLU A 88 -13.64 -8.42 11.51
N ARG A 89 -12.59 -8.60 12.31
CA ARG A 89 -11.33 -7.83 12.22
C ARG A 89 -10.65 -8.09 10.88
N GLU A 90 -10.48 -9.35 10.49
CA GLU A 90 -9.86 -9.69 9.21
C GLU A 90 -10.76 -9.31 8.02
N LYS A 91 -12.09 -9.47 8.15
CA LYS A 91 -13.06 -9.00 7.15
C LYS A 91 -12.99 -7.48 6.94
N TYR A 92 -12.79 -6.71 8.01
CA TYR A 92 -12.59 -5.27 7.94
C TYR A 92 -11.25 -4.90 7.30
N ARG A 93 -10.14 -5.52 7.72
CA ARG A 93 -8.80 -5.30 7.13
C ARG A 93 -8.77 -5.66 5.64
N VAL A 94 -9.37 -6.78 5.24
CA VAL A 94 -9.48 -7.18 3.82
C VAL A 94 -10.29 -6.17 3.01
N ARG A 95 -11.45 -5.72 3.52
CA ARG A 95 -12.24 -4.68 2.86
C ARG A 95 -11.42 -3.40 2.64
N LEU A 96 -10.73 -2.91 3.66
CA LEU A 96 -9.96 -1.66 3.58
C LEU A 96 -8.95 -1.64 2.43
N PHE A 97 -8.14 -2.69 2.26
CA PHE A 97 -7.18 -2.69 1.16
C PHE A 97 -7.85 -3.01 -0.19
N MET A 98 -8.90 -3.86 -0.21
CA MET A 98 -9.64 -4.19 -1.44
C MET A 98 -10.40 -3.01 -2.03
N ASP A 99 -10.81 -2.04 -1.20
CA ASP A 99 -11.42 -0.77 -1.61
C ASP A 99 -10.37 0.27 -2.06
N GLN A 100 -9.08 0.03 -1.82
CA GLN A 100 -7.97 0.96 -2.09
C GLN A 100 -7.02 0.53 -3.22
N ILE A 101 -6.89 -0.77 -3.50
CA ILE A 101 -6.13 -1.26 -4.65
C ILE A 101 -6.96 -1.16 -5.91
N ASP A 102 -6.31 -0.96 -7.06
CA ASP A 102 -6.91 -1.39 -8.33
C ASP A 102 -6.90 -2.92 -8.35
N GLN A 103 -8.10 -3.52 -8.31
CA GLN A 103 -8.29 -4.97 -8.28
C GLN A 103 -7.87 -5.68 -9.59
N ARG A 104 -7.28 -4.97 -10.56
CA ARG A 104 -6.63 -5.56 -11.75
C ARG A 104 -5.11 -5.73 -11.58
N GLU A 105 -4.53 -5.13 -10.54
CA GLU A 105 -3.09 -5.10 -10.31
C GLU A 105 -2.58 -6.25 -9.43
N LYS A 106 -1.42 -6.81 -9.78
CA LYS A 106 -0.91 -7.98 -9.06
C LYS A 106 -0.53 -7.63 -7.62
N THR A 107 -1.09 -8.39 -6.69
CA THR A 107 -1.02 -8.14 -5.25
C THR A 107 -0.47 -9.35 -4.50
N LEU A 108 0.44 -9.13 -3.55
CA LEU A 108 0.95 -10.16 -2.63
C LEU A 108 0.48 -9.87 -1.21
N VAL A 109 -0.14 -10.84 -0.56
CA VAL A 109 -0.67 -10.71 0.81
C VAL A 109 0.05 -11.67 1.75
N PHE A 110 0.74 -11.11 2.75
CA PHE A 110 1.55 -11.84 3.74
C PHE A 110 0.77 -12.00 5.05
N CYS A 111 0.29 -13.21 5.31
CA CYS A 111 -0.57 -13.56 6.45
C CYS A 111 0.20 -14.32 7.54
N ALA A 112 -0.28 -14.26 8.79
CA ALA A 112 0.40 -14.84 9.96
C ALA A 112 0.66 -16.36 9.90
N THR A 113 -0.23 -17.14 9.27
CA THR A 113 -0.18 -18.62 9.24
C THR A 113 -0.85 -19.17 7.97
N GLN A 114 -0.63 -20.46 7.62
CA GLN A 114 -1.28 -21.07 6.44
C GLN A 114 -2.84 -21.06 6.52
N PRO A 115 -3.48 -21.28 7.69
CA PRO A 115 -4.92 -21.09 7.84
C PRO A 115 -5.37 -19.62 7.69
N HIS A 116 -4.59 -18.67 8.21
CA HIS A 116 -4.89 -17.24 8.04
C HIS A 116 -4.83 -16.83 6.54
N ALA A 117 -3.83 -17.32 5.79
CA ALA A 117 -3.75 -17.11 4.34
C ALA A 117 -4.96 -17.70 3.59
N LEU A 118 -5.54 -18.81 4.07
CA LEU A 118 -6.76 -19.40 3.52
C LEU A 118 -8.00 -18.52 3.80
N ALA A 119 -8.18 -18.11 5.05
CA ALA A 119 -9.28 -17.24 5.45
C ALA A 119 -9.25 -15.90 4.70
N VAL A 120 -8.07 -15.27 4.57
CA VAL A 120 -7.91 -14.02 3.81
C VAL A 120 -8.20 -14.23 2.32
N ARG A 121 -7.76 -15.35 1.71
CA ARG A 121 -8.14 -15.72 0.33
C ARG A 121 -9.65 -15.79 0.16
N ASP A 122 -10.36 -16.39 1.10
CA ASP A 122 -11.82 -16.52 1.04
C ASP A 122 -12.53 -15.17 1.21
N LEU A 123 -12.07 -14.33 2.13
CA LEU A 123 -12.57 -12.96 2.29
C LEU A 123 -12.35 -12.12 1.03
N ILE A 124 -11.17 -12.19 0.41
CA ILE A 124 -10.87 -11.52 -0.87
C ILE A 124 -11.80 -12.02 -1.98
N ASN A 125 -11.97 -13.35 -2.11
CA ASN A 125 -12.86 -13.93 -3.13
C ASN A 125 -14.36 -13.66 -2.89
N GLN A 126 -14.76 -13.26 -1.69
CA GLN A 126 -16.11 -12.77 -1.39
C GLN A 126 -16.30 -11.28 -1.70
N MET A 127 -15.23 -10.49 -1.79
CA MET A 127 -15.27 -9.03 -2.00
C MET A 127 -14.78 -8.57 -3.38
N LYS A 128 -14.17 -9.46 -4.17
CA LYS A 128 -13.68 -9.16 -5.51
C LYS A 128 -14.78 -8.70 -6.46
N SER A 129 -14.43 -7.76 -7.33
CA SER A 129 -15.20 -7.38 -8.52
C SER A 129 -15.09 -8.41 -9.66
N SER A 130 -13.99 -9.18 -9.70
CA SER A 130 -13.73 -10.17 -10.75
C SER A 130 -14.59 -11.43 -10.58
N ALA A 131 -15.27 -11.83 -11.66
CA ALA A 131 -16.03 -13.08 -11.73
C ALA A 131 -15.14 -14.35 -11.81
N HIS A 132 -13.83 -14.23 -12.03
CA HIS A 132 -12.96 -15.39 -12.21
C HIS A 132 -12.79 -16.16 -10.89
N PRO A 133 -12.96 -17.50 -10.84
CA PRO A 133 -12.81 -18.28 -9.61
C PRO A 133 -11.43 -18.07 -8.98
N ASP A 134 -10.36 -18.32 -9.75
CA ASP A 134 -8.95 -18.23 -9.32
C ASP A 134 -8.41 -16.79 -9.23
N TYR A 135 -9.26 -15.77 -9.04
CA TYR A 135 -8.82 -14.37 -8.90
C TYR A 135 -7.81 -14.20 -7.76
N CYS A 136 -8.13 -14.73 -6.58
CA CYS A 136 -7.24 -14.80 -5.44
C CYS A 136 -7.00 -16.26 -5.08
N VAL A 137 -5.73 -16.68 -5.02
CA VAL A 137 -5.34 -18.06 -4.66
C VAL A 137 -4.33 -18.06 -3.53
N ARG A 138 -4.28 -19.16 -2.77
CA ARG A 138 -3.30 -19.36 -1.71
C ARG A 138 -2.07 -20.06 -2.31
N VAL A 139 -0.87 -19.65 -1.88
CA VAL A 139 0.38 -20.37 -2.15
C VAL A 139 1.19 -20.51 -0.86
N THR A 140 1.11 -21.69 -0.25
CA THR A 140 1.93 -22.13 0.90
C THR A 140 2.67 -23.43 0.60
N SER A 141 3.50 -23.90 1.55
CA SER A 141 4.30 -25.12 1.43
C SER A 141 3.43 -26.35 1.14
N ASN A 142 2.24 -26.42 1.73
CA ASN A 142 1.35 -27.57 1.68
C ASN A 142 0.48 -27.61 0.41
N ASP A 143 0.50 -26.57 -0.44
CA ASP A 143 -0.29 -26.49 -1.68
C ASP A 143 0.35 -27.27 -2.86
N GLY A 144 1.53 -27.89 -2.64
CA GLY A 144 2.16 -28.83 -3.57
C GLY A 144 2.33 -28.29 -5.00
N ALA A 145 2.16 -29.19 -5.98
CA ALA A 145 2.31 -28.87 -7.41
C ALA A 145 1.26 -27.86 -7.93
N GLU A 146 0.09 -27.79 -7.30
CA GLU A 146 -0.94 -26.82 -7.70
C GLU A 146 -0.58 -25.40 -7.26
N GLY A 147 -0.04 -25.25 -6.04
CA GLY A 147 0.54 -24.00 -5.57
C GLY A 147 1.68 -23.51 -6.47
N GLU A 148 2.57 -24.40 -6.92
CA GLU A 148 3.62 -24.06 -7.89
C GLU A 148 3.05 -23.65 -9.26
N ARG A 149 2.01 -24.34 -9.76
CA ARG A 149 1.32 -23.96 -11.00
C ARG A 149 0.74 -22.55 -10.90
N PHE A 150 0.05 -22.24 -9.81
CA PHE A 150 -0.50 -20.89 -9.58
C PHE A 150 0.60 -19.84 -9.45
N LEU A 151 1.70 -20.17 -8.77
CA LEU A 151 2.85 -19.26 -8.63
C LEU A 151 3.52 -18.97 -9.99
N SER A 152 3.79 -20.00 -10.79
CA SER A 152 4.33 -19.83 -12.16
C SER A 152 3.38 -19.02 -13.04
N THR A 153 2.07 -19.25 -12.92
CA THR A 153 1.02 -18.47 -13.61
C THR A 153 0.99 -17.00 -13.16
N PHE A 154 1.26 -16.72 -11.88
CA PHE A 154 1.35 -15.36 -11.34
C PHE A 154 2.63 -14.61 -11.79
N GLN A 155 3.75 -15.33 -11.95
CA GLN A 155 5.02 -14.76 -12.42
C GLN A 155 4.94 -14.34 -13.89
N ASP A 156 4.18 -15.07 -14.70
CA ASP A 156 3.90 -14.76 -16.10
C ASP A 156 3.21 -13.38 -16.24
N ASN A 157 3.90 -12.41 -16.83
CA ASN A 157 3.40 -11.04 -16.94
C ASN A 157 2.32 -10.87 -18.01
N GLU A 158 2.16 -11.82 -18.94
CA GLU A 158 1.04 -11.81 -19.91
C GLU A 158 -0.28 -12.24 -19.25
N LYS A 159 -0.21 -12.86 -18.06
CA LYS A 159 -1.37 -13.34 -17.31
C LYS A 159 -1.77 -12.37 -16.20
N THR A 160 -3.06 -12.05 -16.17
CA THR A 160 -3.72 -11.23 -15.13
C THR A 160 -4.32 -12.04 -13.99
N ILE A 161 -4.48 -13.37 -14.17
CA ILE A 161 -5.06 -14.32 -13.22
C ILE A 161 -4.03 -15.41 -12.91
N PRO A 162 -3.79 -15.77 -11.62
CA PRO A 162 -4.33 -15.12 -10.43
C PRO A 162 -3.82 -13.67 -10.31
N THR A 163 -4.67 -12.78 -9.78
CA THR A 163 -4.33 -11.37 -9.55
C THR A 163 -3.78 -11.16 -8.15
N ILE A 164 -4.26 -11.94 -7.17
CA ILE A 164 -3.82 -11.85 -5.78
C ILE A 164 -3.30 -13.22 -5.30
N LEU A 165 -2.11 -13.24 -4.68
CA LEU A 165 -1.62 -14.40 -3.93
C LEU A 165 -1.66 -14.12 -2.43
N THR A 166 -2.24 -15.04 -1.66
CA THR A 166 -2.05 -15.07 -0.19
C THR A 166 -0.99 -16.11 0.19
N THR A 167 -0.14 -15.78 1.15
CA THR A 167 0.88 -16.69 1.67
C THR A 167 1.09 -16.51 3.16
N SER A 168 1.84 -17.43 3.78
CA SER A 168 2.42 -17.23 5.11
C SER A 168 3.90 -16.83 5.01
N GLN A 169 4.72 -17.78 4.58
CA GLN A 169 6.18 -17.67 4.49
C GLN A 169 6.73 -18.16 3.14
N LYS A 170 6.00 -18.97 2.36
CA LYS A 170 6.57 -19.57 1.14
C LYS A 170 7.04 -18.54 0.12
N LEU A 171 6.30 -17.43 -0.03
CA LEU A 171 6.72 -16.33 -0.89
C LEU A 171 7.65 -15.33 -0.16
N SER A 172 8.42 -15.74 0.86
CA SER A 172 9.55 -14.95 1.38
C SER A 172 10.81 -15.09 0.50
N THR A 173 10.90 -16.14 -0.32
CA THR A 173 11.94 -16.31 -1.36
C THR A 173 11.30 -16.51 -2.75
N GLY A 174 12.10 -16.58 -3.82
CA GLY A 174 11.71 -17.22 -5.09
C GLY A 174 10.54 -16.72 -5.96
N VAL A 175 10.03 -15.48 -5.84
CA VAL A 175 9.00 -14.97 -6.78
C VAL A 175 9.57 -13.94 -7.74
N ASP A 176 9.49 -14.24 -9.05
CA ASP A 176 9.89 -13.35 -10.15
C ASP A 176 8.68 -12.80 -10.93
N ALA A 177 7.80 -12.09 -10.23
CA ALA A 177 6.70 -11.34 -10.84
C ALA A 177 7.11 -9.86 -10.92
N ARG A 178 7.19 -9.28 -12.12
CA ARG A 178 7.64 -7.89 -12.33
C ARG A 178 6.52 -6.88 -12.03
N ASN A 179 5.32 -7.17 -12.52
CA ASN A 179 4.15 -6.31 -12.36
C ASN A 179 3.46 -6.40 -10.98
N VAL A 180 4.18 -6.70 -9.90
CA VAL A 180 3.64 -6.61 -8.52
C VAL A 180 3.57 -5.15 -8.13
N ARG A 181 2.37 -4.65 -7.86
CA ARG A 181 2.12 -3.23 -7.53
C ARG A 181 1.64 -3.01 -6.10
N ASN A 182 1.12 -4.05 -5.45
CA ASN A 182 0.57 -3.97 -4.11
C ASN A 182 1.17 -5.08 -3.23
N ILE A 183 1.72 -4.71 -2.08
CA ILE A 183 2.21 -5.63 -1.04
C ILE A 183 1.41 -5.36 0.23
N VAL A 184 0.72 -6.37 0.75
CA VAL A 184 -0.15 -6.25 1.93
C VAL A 184 0.44 -7.06 3.08
N LEU A 185 0.74 -6.38 4.19
CA LEU A 185 1.39 -6.95 5.36
C LEU A 185 0.35 -7.14 6.48
N MET A 186 -0.08 -8.39 6.67
CA MET A 186 -1.04 -8.83 7.69
C MET A 186 -0.39 -9.76 8.73
N ARG A 187 0.93 -9.63 8.92
CA ARG A 187 1.68 -10.24 10.03
C ARG A 187 2.94 -9.46 10.38
N PRO A 188 3.34 -9.43 11.66
CA PRO A 188 4.68 -8.97 12.04
C PRO A 188 5.78 -9.68 11.25
N ILE A 189 6.80 -8.92 10.89
CA ILE A 189 8.01 -9.40 10.23
C ILE A 189 9.13 -9.35 11.27
N ASN A 190 9.72 -10.52 11.55
CA ASN A 190 10.63 -10.69 12.69
C ASN A 190 12.11 -10.55 12.32
N SER A 191 12.44 -10.41 11.03
CA SER A 191 13.81 -10.19 10.59
C SER A 191 13.85 -9.19 9.43
N MET A 192 14.85 -8.34 9.45
CA MET A 192 15.15 -7.39 8.38
C MET A 192 15.49 -8.09 7.05
N ILE A 193 16.01 -9.33 7.09
CA ILE A 193 16.21 -10.19 5.90
C ILE A 193 14.86 -10.46 5.22
N GLU A 194 13.89 -10.96 5.97
CA GLU A 194 12.54 -11.23 5.47
C GLU A 194 11.87 -9.94 5.00
N PHE A 195 12.04 -8.83 5.72
CA PHE A 195 11.52 -7.52 5.33
C PHE A 195 12.04 -7.08 3.95
N LYS A 196 13.36 -7.04 3.76
CA LYS A 196 14.00 -6.71 2.47
C LYS A 196 13.56 -7.66 1.35
N GLN A 197 13.47 -8.95 1.62
CA GLN A 197 13.00 -9.95 0.64
C GLN A 197 11.53 -9.79 0.26
N ILE A 198 10.68 -9.28 1.16
CA ILE A 198 9.28 -8.97 0.87
C ILE A 198 9.20 -7.70 0.01
N ILE A 199 9.80 -6.58 0.46
CA ILE A 199 9.76 -5.30 -0.27
C ILE A 199 10.38 -5.43 -1.66
N GLY A 200 11.49 -6.16 -1.80
CA GLY A 200 12.18 -6.41 -3.07
C GLY A 200 11.32 -7.05 -4.18
N ARG A 201 10.15 -7.61 -3.85
CA ARG A 201 9.20 -8.13 -4.86
C ARG A 201 8.52 -7.01 -5.65
N GLY A 202 8.23 -5.89 -4.99
CA GLY A 202 7.64 -4.72 -5.62
C GLY A 202 8.66 -3.90 -6.42
N THR A 203 9.95 -3.97 -6.08
CA THR A 203 10.99 -3.07 -6.64
C THR A 203 11.40 -3.35 -8.10
N ARG A 204 10.89 -4.41 -8.74
CA ARG A 204 11.19 -4.69 -10.15
C ARG A 204 10.50 -3.72 -11.08
N LEU A 205 11.22 -3.19 -12.07
CA LEU A 205 10.65 -2.37 -13.15
C LEU A 205 9.59 -3.12 -13.97
N TYR A 206 8.59 -2.38 -14.43
CA TYR A 206 7.56 -2.83 -15.36
C TYR A 206 6.94 -1.62 -16.08
N ASP A 207 6.46 -1.80 -17.31
CA ASP A 207 5.91 -0.68 -18.08
C ASP A 207 4.64 -0.09 -17.43
N GLY A 208 4.57 1.25 -17.36
CA GLY A 208 3.50 1.98 -16.71
C GLY A 208 3.39 1.77 -15.19
N LYS A 209 4.49 1.36 -14.53
CA LYS A 209 4.57 1.13 -13.08
C LYS A 209 5.59 2.08 -12.47
N ASP A 210 5.12 3.28 -12.15
CA ASP A 210 5.96 4.36 -11.63
C ASP A 210 6.33 4.11 -10.15
N TYR A 211 5.41 3.54 -9.37
CA TYR A 211 5.64 3.13 -7.98
C TYR A 211 4.90 1.82 -7.65
N PHE A 212 5.15 1.29 -6.45
CA PHE A 212 4.29 0.27 -5.82
C PHE A 212 3.87 0.67 -4.40
N THR A 213 2.76 0.13 -3.91
CA THR A 213 2.20 0.47 -2.59
C THR A 213 2.37 -0.67 -1.59
N ILE A 214 2.83 -0.34 -0.39
CA ILE A 214 2.91 -1.27 0.75
C ILE A 214 1.78 -0.91 1.73
N TYR A 215 0.83 -1.82 1.93
CA TYR A 215 -0.25 -1.70 2.91
C TYR A 215 0.16 -2.39 4.20
N ASP A 216 0.43 -1.61 5.23
CA ASP A 216 1.00 -2.07 6.50
C ASP A 216 -0.04 -1.99 7.64
N PHE A 217 -0.56 -3.15 8.03
CA PHE A 217 -1.49 -3.31 9.16
C PHE A 217 -0.78 -3.67 10.49
N VAL A 218 0.55 -3.72 10.49
CA VAL A 218 1.35 -4.41 11.53
C VAL A 218 2.59 -3.63 11.96
N LYS A 219 2.70 -2.37 11.53
CA LYS A 219 3.84 -1.46 11.77
C LYS A 219 5.18 -1.98 11.28
N ALA A 220 5.18 -2.81 10.24
CA ALA A 220 6.41 -3.29 9.61
C ALA A 220 7.26 -2.14 9.04
N HIS A 221 6.67 -0.97 8.75
CA HIS A 221 7.43 0.22 8.35
C HIS A 221 8.42 0.73 9.41
N GLU A 222 8.26 0.35 10.69
CA GLU A 222 9.23 0.71 11.73
C GLU A 222 10.63 0.17 11.41
N HIS A 223 10.73 -0.95 10.67
CA HIS A 223 12.00 -1.51 10.15
C HIS A 223 12.76 -0.55 9.21
N PHE A 224 12.11 0.38 8.51
CA PHE A 224 12.85 1.34 7.66
C PHE A 224 13.78 2.24 8.48
N ASN A 225 13.46 2.49 9.75
CA ASN A 225 14.30 3.28 10.66
C ASN A 225 15.53 2.52 11.20
N ASP A 226 15.60 1.20 10.98
CA ASP A 226 16.73 0.38 11.42
C ASP A 226 17.96 0.71 10.55
N PRO A 227 19.11 1.07 11.15
CA PRO A 227 20.35 1.30 10.41
C PRO A 227 20.73 0.15 9.46
N GLU A 228 20.35 -1.10 9.75
CA GLU A 228 20.60 -2.24 8.87
C GLU A 228 19.76 -2.24 7.57
N TRP A 229 18.85 -1.27 7.37
CA TRP A 229 18.08 -1.10 6.13
C TRP A 229 18.96 -0.59 4.96
N ASP A 230 19.77 0.45 5.16
CA ASP A 230 20.71 0.98 4.13
C ASP A 230 22.17 0.95 4.58
N GLY A 231 22.44 0.76 5.87
CA GLY A 231 23.78 0.76 6.44
C GLY A 231 24.60 -0.49 6.11
N GLU A 232 25.92 -0.34 6.27
CA GLU A 232 26.84 -1.47 6.20
C GLU A 232 26.45 -2.56 7.21
N PRO A 233 26.65 -3.84 6.86
CA PRO A 233 26.35 -4.93 7.76
C PRO A 233 27.13 -4.83 9.06
N LEU A 234 26.42 -4.69 10.19
CA LEU A 234 27.02 -4.72 11.51
C LEU A 234 27.74 -6.05 11.72
N GLU A 235 28.94 -6.00 12.32
CA GLU A 235 29.66 -7.22 12.68
C GLU A 235 28.79 -8.05 13.62
N PRO A 236 28.56 -9.35 13.32
CA PRO A 236 27.73 -10.20 14.16
C PRO A 236 28.35 -10.32 15.56
N GLU A 237 27.53 -10.08 16.58
CA GLU A 237 27.96 -10.15 17.97
C GLU A 237 28.75 -11.45 18.27
N PRO A 238 29.89 -11.35 18.95
CA PRO A 238 30.69 -12.51 19.29
C PRO A 238 29.91 -13.49 20.18
N CYS A 239 30.20 -14.78 20.04
CA CYS A 239 29.48 -15.83 20.75
C CYS A 239 29.47 -15.56 22.28
N PRO A 240 28.31 -15.54 22.96
CA PRO A 240 28.24 -15.21 24.39
C PRO A 240 28.96 -16.22 25.31
N LYS A 241 29.39 -17.37 24.78
CA LYS A 241 30.27 -18.33 25.47
C LYS A 241 31.75 -18.01 25.23
N CYS A 242 32.24 -18.14 23.99
CA CYS A 242 33.68 -18.05 23.69
C CYS A 242 34.17 -16.63 23.35
N HIS A 243 33.27 -15.65 23.22
CA HIS A 243 33.57 -14.25 22.87
C HIS A 243 34.32 -14.07 21.53
N ASN A 244 34.32 -15.11 20.69
CA ASN A 244 34.88 -15.12 19.34
C ASN A 244 33.76 -15.16 18.28
N TYR A 245 34.07 -14.63 17.10
CA TYR A 245 33.32 -14.84 15.87
C TYR A 245 34.29 -15.20 14.72
N PRO A 246 34.08 -16.30 13.97
CA PRO A 246 33.08 -17.35 14.21
C PRO A 246 33.28 -18.04 15.57
N CYS A 247 32.25 -18.72 16.04
CA CYS A 247 32.27 -19.41 17.33
C CYS A 247 33.37 -20.48 17.36
N THR A 248 34.32 -20.38 18.29
CA THR A 248 35.37 -21.40 18.51
C THR A 248 35.02 -22.37 19.63
N CYS A 249 33.75 -22.43 20.06
CA CYS A 249 33.30 -23.52 20.91
C CYS A 249 33.39 -24.82 20.12
N ILE A 250 34.16 -25.78 20.62
CA ILE A 250 34.07 -27.15 20.15
C ILE A 250 32.67 -27.64 20.50
N GLU A 251 31.80 -27.77 19.50
CA GLU A 251 30.68 -28.69 19.62
C GLU A 251 31.30 -30.07 19.79
N ASN A 252 31.08 -30.70 20.96
CA ASN A 252 31.50 -32.07 21.15
C ASN A 252 30.90 -32.90 20.01
N PRO A 253 31.70 -33.69 19.27
CA PRO A 253 31.16 -34.51 18.21
C PRO A 253 30.02 -35.36 18.80
N PRO A 254 28.88 -35.50 18.09
CA PRO A 254 27.75 -36.26 18.58
C PRO A 254 28.22 -37.66 18.95
N GLU A 255 27.74 -38.17 20.10
CA GLU A 255 28.11 -39.50 20.57
C GLU A 255 27.84 -40.53 19.47
N PRO A 256 28.74 -41.51 19.25
CA PRO A 256 28.57 -42.51 18.20
C PRO A 256 27.20 -43.16 18.32
N CYS A 257 26.46 -43.25 17.21
CA CYS A 257 25.09 -43.76 17.25
C CYS A 257 25.05 -45.15 17.89
N GLU A 258 24.23 -45.35 18.93
CA GLU A 258 24.11 -46.64 19.63
C GLU A 258 23.72 -47.82 18.72
N VAL A 259 23.19 -47.53 17.53
CA VAL A 259 22.72 -48.53 16.55
C VAL A 259 23.79 -48.91 15.51
N CYS A 260 24.63 -47.97 15.04
CA CYS A 260 25.65 -48.24 14.00
C CYS A 260 27.10 -47.96 14.40
N GLY A 261 27.36 -47.29 15.52
CA GLY A 261 28.70 -46.97 16.03
C GLY A 261 29.44 -45.88 15.24
N GLU A 262 28.82 -45.25 14.24
CA GLU A 262 29.44 -44.20 13.41
C GLU A 262 28.92 -42.80 13.77
N ALA A 263 29.76 -41.79 13.51
CA ALA A 263 29.46 -40.37 13.62
C ALA A 263 30.06 -39.62 12.41
N PRO A 264 29.24 -39.05 11.49
CA PRO A 264 27.77 -39.01 11.52
C PRO A 264 27.13 -40.39 11.32
N CYS A 265 25.91 -40.54 11.83
CA CYS A 265 25.15 -41.77 11.74
C CYS A 265 24.81 -42.13 10.28
N VAL A 266 25.14 -43.37 9.87
CA VAL A 266 24.79 -43.93 8.56
C VAL A 266 23.52 -44.78 8.55
N CYS A 267 22.81 -44.88 9.68
CA CYS A 267 21.47 -45.47 9.67
C CYS A 267 20.55 -44.62 8.78
N PRO A 268 19.63 -45.23 8.01
CA PRO A 268 18.53 -44.46 7.45
C PRO A 268 17.81 -43.76 8.61
N PRO A 269 17.57 -42.44 8.55
CA PRO A 269 16.75 -41.79 9.56
C PRO A 269 15.39 -42.52 9.59
N PRO A 270 14.79 -42.70 10.78
CA PRO A 270 13.44 -43.25 10.85
C PRO A 270 12.53 -42.44 9.92
N PRO A 271 11.62 -43.06 9.16
CA PRO A 271 10.76 -42.33 8.25
C PRO A 271 9.92 -41.35 9.07
N GLU A 272 10.30 -40.08 9.02
CA GLU A 272 9.57 -39.01 9.67
C GLU A 272 8.32 -38.74 8.84
N GLU A 273 7.22 -39.38 9.26
CA GLU A 273 5.90 -39.12 8.69
C GLU A 273 5.43 -37.73 9.14
N PRO A 274 4.99 -36.84 8.23
CA PRO A 274 4.45 -35.54 8.59
C PRO A 274 3.28 -35.69 9.58
N CYS A 275 3.15 -34.82 10.59
CA CYS A 275 2.04 -34.90 11.57
C CYS A 275 0.71 -35.01 10.82
N GLU A 276 -0.03 -36.13 10.97
CA GLU A 276 -1.28 -36.41 10.22
C GLU A 276 -2.32 -35.27 10.30
N ILE A 277 -2.21 -34.41 11.32
CA ILE A 277 -3.08 -33.27 11.61
C ILE A 277 -2.60 -31.96 10.94
N CYS A 278 -1.30 -31.77 10.65
CA CYS A 278 -0.78 -30.50 10.11
C CYS A 278 0.20 -30.58 8.93
N GLY A 279 0.76 -31.75 8.63
CA GLY A 279 1.71 -31.94 7.52
C GLY A 279 3.10 -31.32 7.72
N GLU A 280 3.40 -30.77 8.89
CA GLU A 280 4.68 -30.11 9.19
C GLU A 280 5.66 -31.06 9.90
N LEU A 281 6.95 -30.87 9.65
CA LEU A 281 8.07 -31.55 10.28
C LEU A 281 9.16 -30.52 10.65
N PRO A 282 9.45 -30.28 11.95
CA PRO A 282 8.91 -30.96 13.13
C PRO A 282 7.44 -30.61 13.45
N CYS A 283 6.77 -31.56 14.08
CA CYS A 283 5.36 -31.49 14.48
C CYS A 283 5.06 -30.30 15.42
N VAL A 284 4.35 -29.29 14.92
CA VAL A 284 3.83 -28.15 15.72
C VAL A 284 2.54 -28.47 16.49
N CYS A 285 1.97 -29.66 16.28
CA CYS A 285 0.67 -30.09 16.82
C CYS A 285 0.61 -30.06 18.38
N ARG A 286 1.75 -30.27 19.08
CA ARG A 286 1.82 -30.34 20.55
C ARG A 286 2.11 -29.01 21.27
N LYS A 287 2.31 -27.88 20.57
CA LYS A 287 2.66 -26.57 21.18
C LYS A 287 1.63 -25.46 20.97
N ARG A 288 0.45 -25.76 20.41
CA ARG A 288 -0.62 -24.78 20.23
C ARG A 288 -1.72 -25.03 21.26
N PRO A 289 -2.00 -24.09 22.20
CA PRO A 289 -3.29 -24.11 22.89
C PRO A 289 -4.41 -24.03 21.84
N ARG A 290 -5.62 -24.51 22.18
CA ARG A 290 -6.78 -24.37 21.29
C ARG A 290 -6.96 -22.88 20.99
N LYS A 291 -6.97 -22.53 19.71
CA LYS A 291 -7.18 -21.13 19.31
C LYS A 291 -8.50 -20.64 19.86
N VAL A 292 -8.46 -19.45 20.45
CA VAL A 292 -9.66 -18.72 20.84
C VAL A 292 -10.28 -18.13 19.58
N LYS A 293 -11.55 -18.43 19.32
CA LYS A 293 -12.33 -17.77 18.27
C LYS A 293 -13.38 -16.88 18.93
N ILE A 294 -13.29 -15.59 18.65
CA ILE A 294 -14.27 -14.60 19.09
C ILE A 294 -15.05 -14.11 17.88
N LYS A 295 -16.35 -13.94 18.08
CA LYS A 295 -17.25 -13.21 17.21
C LYS A 295 -17.72 -11.97 17.98
N LEU A 296 -17.65 -10.80 17.36
CA LEU A 296 -17.95 -9.53 18.03
C LEU A 296 -19.45 -9.37 18.27
N ALA A 297 -19.83 -8.66 19.34
CA ALA A 297 -21.21 -8.26 19.57
C ALA A 297 -21.79 -7.48 18.37
N ASP A 298 -23.09 -7.66 18.05
CA ASP A 298 -23.74 -6.91 16.97
C ASP A 298 -23.60 -5.40 17.20
N GLY A 299 -23.23 -4.67 16.14
CA GLY A 299 -22.85 -3.27 16.20
C GLY A 299 -21.38 -2.97 16.50
N LYS A 300 -20.64 -3.79 17.28
CA LYS A 300 -19.19 -3.57 17.49
C LYS A 300 -18.40 -3.72 16.19
N GLU A 301 -18.79 -4.65 15.32
CA GLU A 301 -18.25 -4.79 13.96
C GLU A 301 -18.38 -3.51 13.10
N ARG A 302 -19.37 -2.65 13.38
CA ARG A 302 -19.61 -1.38 12.68
C ARG A 302 -18.91 -0.19 13.34
N GLN A 303 -18.39 -0.38 14.55
CA GLN A 303 -17.58 0.59 15.29
C GLN A 303 -16.08 0.42 15.01
N ILE A 304 -15.67 -0.58 14.22
CA ILE A 304 -14.29 -0.71 13.77
C ILE A 304 -13.96 0.51 12.89
N GLN A 305 -13.04 1.34 13.37
CA GLN A 305 -12.52 2.49 12.67
C GLN A 305 -11.06 2.24 12.32
N SER A 306 -10.57 2.91 11.29
CA SER A 306 -9.16 2.92 10.93
C SER A 306 -8.64 4.35 10.84
N MET A 307 -7.41 4.53 11.30
CA MET A 307 -6.61 5.71 11.01
C MET A 307 -5.59 5.32 9.95
N GLN A 308 -5.48 6.13 8.91
CA GLN A 308 -4.63 5.86 7.76
C GLN A 308 -3.69 7.03 7.54
N SER A 309 -2.44 6.72 7.20
CA SER A 309 -1.44 7.71 6.83
C SER A 309 -0.62 7.16 5.67
N THR A 310 -0.35 8.00 4.66
CA THR A 310 0.70 7.68 3.70
C THR A 310 2.03 8.24 4.20
N THR A 311 3.07 7.46 4.01
CA THR A 311 4.45 7.88 4.25
C THR A 311 5.28 7.51 3.05
N PHE A 312 6.08 8.48 2.61
CA PHE A 312 7.06 8.30 1.56
C PHE A 312 8.40 8.03 2.22
N TRP A 313 9.14 7.07 1.68
CA TRP A 313 10.39 6.62 2.24
C TRP A 313 11.43 6.70 1.14
N SER A 314 12.49 7.47 1.40
CA SER A 314 13.67 7.44 0.57
C SER A 314 14.27 6.02 0.57
N PRO A 315 15.05 5.65 -0.45
CA PRO A 315 15.67 4.33 -0.48
C PRO A 315 16.59 4.06 0.72
N ASP A 316 17.16 5.12 1.33
CA ASP A 316 17.91 5.12 2.59
C ASP A 316 17.13 4.63 3.82
N GLY A 317 15.81 4.41 3.71
CA GLY A 317 14.95 4.13 4.86
C GLY A 317 14.60 5.37 5.68
N LYS A 318 14.90 6.57 5.19
CA LYS A 318 14.50 7.83 5.85
C LYS A 318 13.14 8.28 5.32
N PRO A 319 12.25 8.81 6.18
CA PRO A 319 11.02 9.43 5.70
C PRO A 319 11.36 10.64 4.83
N MET A 320 10.67 10.77 3.69
CA MET A 320 10.76 11.92 2.79
C MET A 320 9.39 12.58 2.65
N SER A 321 9.37 13.82 2.19
CA SER A 321 8.13 14.51 1.85
C SER A 321 7.50 13.93 0.58
N ALA A 322 6.20 14.17 0.43
CA ALA A 322 5.50 13.83 -0.81
C ALA A 322 6.03 14.61 -2.02
N GLN A 323 6.52 15.83 -1.79
CA GLN A 323 7.15 16.66 -2.82
C GLN A 323 8.40 15.97 -3.36
N GLU A 324 9.36 15.61 -2.50
CA GLU A 324 10.60 14.92 -2.90
C GLU A 324 10.30 13.59 -3.63
N PHE A 325 9.27 12.85 -3.19
CA PHE A 325 8.85 11.61 -3.85
C PHE A 325 8.25 11.86 -5.25
N ILE A 326 7.47 12.93 -5.43
CA ILE A 326 6.90 13.32 -6.72
C ILE A 326 7.99 13.86 -7.65
N GLU A 327 8.95 14.60 -7.12
CA GLU A 327 10.14 15.08 -7.85
C GLU A 327 11.00 13.90 -8.33
N GLN A 328 11.16 12.87 -7.50
CA GLN A 328 11.83 11.63 -7.88
C GLN A 328 11.09 10.84 -8.98
N LEU A 329 9.75 10.87 -9.00
CA LEU A 329 8.93 10.14 -9.98
C LEU A 329 8.77 10.88 -11.33
N PHE A 330 8.51 12.18 -11.28
CA PHE A 330 8.04 12.97 -12.43
C PHE A 330 8.97 14.14 -12.80
N GLY A 331 10.02 14.39 -12.02
CA GLY A 331 10.91 15.54 -12.16
C GLY A 331 10.46 16.76 -11.35
N GLU A 332 11.22 17.86 -11.45
CA GLU A 332 10.88 19.12 -10.78
C GLU A 332 9.61 19.74 -11.36
N LEU A 333 8.68 20.15 -10.48
CA LEU A 333 7.46 20.83 -10.90
C LEU A 333 7.84 22.17 -11.59
N PRO A 334 7.31 22.47 -12.79
CA PRO A 334 7.67 23.67 -13.52
C PRO A 334 7.43 24.98 -12.77
N GLU A 335 8.37 25.94 -12.90
CA GLU A 335 8.25 27.32 -12.41
C GLU A 335 7.18 28.16 -13.17
N LEU A 336 5.95 27.66 -13.27
CA LEU A 336 4.81 28.33 -13.93
C LEU A 336 4.07 29.29 -12.98
N PHE A 337 4.34 29.20 -11.68
CA PHE A 337 3.79 30.07 -10.63
C PHE A 337 4.75 30.10 -9.44
N LYS A 338 4.92 31.27 -8.80
CA LYS A 338 5.94 31.53 -7.76
C LYS A 338 5.38 31.51 -6.34
N SER A 339 4.06 31.46 -6.20
CA SER A 339 3.38 31.38 -4.91
C SER A 339 2.00 30.74 -5.00
N GLU A 340 1.51 30.24 -3.87
CA GLU A 340 0.12 29.79 -3.69
C GLU A 340 -0.90 30.88 -4.10
N HIS A 341 -0.57 32.16 -3.90
CA HIS A 341 -1.44 33.27 -4.29
C HIS A 341 -1.51 33.44 -5.81
N GLU A 342 -0.36 33.40 -6.50
CA GLU A 342 -0.31 33.45 -7.96
C GLU A 342 -1.01 32.24 -8.58
N LEU A 343 -0.83 31.04 -8.00
CA LEU A 343 -1.58 29.85 -8.41
C LEU A 343 -3.09 30.06 -8.30
N ARG A 344 -3.60 30.66 -7.20
CA ARG A 344 -5.05 30.96 -7.03
C ARG A 344 -5.58 31.95 -8.06
N GLU A 345 -4.84 33.01 -8.35
CA GLU A 345 -5.23 34.01 -9.36
C GLU A 345 -5.24 33.41 -10.77
N LEU A 346 -4.22 32.60 -11.11
CA LEU A 346 -4.16 31.89 -12.41
C LEU A 346 -5.25 30.81 -12.53
N TRP A 347 -5.57 30.10 -11.46
CA TRP A 347 -6.51 28.96 -11.49
C TRP A 347 -7.98 29.37 -11.41
N GLY A 348 -8.27 30.48 -10.71
CA GLY A 348 -9.63 30.98 -10.51
C GLY A 348 -10.30 31.57 -11.76
N GLU A 349 -9.56 31.76 -12.84
CA GLU A 349 -10.04 32.26 -14.13
C GLU A 349 -9.81 31.17 -15.21
N PRO A 350 -10.87 30.66 -15.89
CA PRO A 350 -10.77 29.59 -16.88
C PRO A 350 -9.70 29.79 -17.95
N THR A 351 -9.53 31.03 -18.43
CA THR A 351 -8.60 31.32 -19.54
C THR A 351 -7.13 31.23 -19.14
N THR A 352 -6.79 31.61 -17.90
CA THR A 352 -5.44 31.44 -17.34
C THR A 352 -5.22 30.01 -16.83
N ARG A 353 -6.24 29.36 -16.28
CA ARG A 353 -6.20 27.94 -15.89
C ARG A 353 -5.88 27.04 -17.08
N LYS A 354 -6.54 27.24 -18.22
CA LYS A 354 -6.29 26.47 -19.45
C LYS A 354 -4.84 26.62 -19.93
N ARG A 355 -4.31 27.85 -19.94
CA ARG A 355 -2.89 28.12 -20.28
C ARG A 355 -1.89 27.50 -19.31
N LEU A 356 -2.21 27.46 -18.02
CA LEU A 356 -1.38 26.82 -17.00
C LEU A 356 -1.35 25.30 -17.20
N MET A 357 -2.50 24.68 -17.49
CA MET A 357 -2.59 23.26 -17.83
C MET A 357 -1.86 22.91 -19.13
N GLU A 358 -1.98 23.74 -20.17
CA GLU A 358 -1.20 23.61 -21.42
C GLU A 358 0.31 23.70 -21.12
N GLY A 359 0.76 24.69 -20.35
CA GLY A 359 2.18 24.87 -19.99
C GLY A 359 2.76 23.79 -19.08
N LEU A 360 1.92 23.10 -18.29
CA LEU A 360 2.25 21.90 -17.53
C LEU A 360 2.41 20.69 -18.46
N ALA A 361 1.44 20.46 -19.34
CA ALA A 361 1.45 19.36 -20.31
C ALA A 361 2.65 19.43 -21.28
N ASP A 362 3.00 20.64 -21.76
CA ASP A 362 4.19 20.90 -22.59
C ASP A 362 5.52 20.50 -21.89
N ARG A 363 5.50 20.35 -20.56
CA ARG A 363 6.65 19.95 -19.72
C ARG A 363 6.54 18.53 -19.16
N GLY A 364 5.60 17.73 -19.67
CA GLY A 364 5.39 16.34 -19.27
C GLY A 364 4.13 16.13 -18.42
N TYR A 365 3.75 17.11 -17.59
CA TYR A 365 2.63 17.02 -16.63
C TYR A 365 1.26 17.08 -17.31
N THR A 366 0.92 16.02 -18.03
CA THR A 366 -0.40 15.82 -18.64
C THR A 366 -1.48 15.64 -17.58
N ALA A 367 -2.75 15.71 -18.00
CA ALA A 367 -3.88 15.40 -17.11
C ALA A 367 -3.80 13.98 -16.52
N GLU A 368 -3.20 13.03 -17.25
CA GLU A 368 -2.96 11.65 -16.79
C GLU A 368 -1.90 11.63 -15.67
N GLN A 369 -0.76 12.29 -15.86
CA GLN A 369 0.26 12.40 -14.81
C GLN A 369 -0.25 13.12 -13.56
N LEU A 370 -1.01 14.21 -13.73
CA LEU A 370 -1.61 14.94 -12.60
C LEU A 370 -2.65 14.09 -11.84
N ALA A 371 -3.34 13.17 -12.53
CA ALA A 371 -4.22 12.19 -11.90
C ALA A 371 -3.44 11.10 -11.14
N GLU A 372 -2.32 10.61 -11.67
CA GLU A 372 -1.44 9.70 -10.91
C GLU A 372 -0.84 10.39 -9.68
N ILE A 373 -0.39 11.64 -9.80
CA ILE A 373 0.07 12.44 -8.65
C ILE A 373 -1.05 12.59 -7.62
N ALA A 374 -2.29 12.83 -8.04
CA ALA A 374 -3.44 12.87 -7.14
C ALA A 374 -3.62 11.56 -6.36
N LYS A 375 -3.49 10.39 -7.01
CA LYS A 375 -3.51 9.07 -6.33
C LYS A 375 -2.30 8.84 -5.43
N VAL A 376 -1.13 9.38 -5.78
CA VAL A 376 0.06 9.33 -4.92
C VAL A 376 -0.26 9.94 -3.55
N VAL A 377 -0.97 11.08 -3.53
CA VAL A 377 -1.20 11.93 -2.35
C VAL A 377 -2.64 11.91 -1.78
N ASP A 378 -3.49 10.95 -2.19
CA ASP A 378 -4.90 10.79 -1.73
C ASP A 378 -5.84 11.95 -2.05
N ALA A 379 -5.62 12.57 -3.20
CA ALA A 379 -6.30 13.78 -3.65
C ALA A 379 -7.22 13.55 -4.87
N GLU A 380 -7.63 12.32 -5.18
CA GLU A 380 -8.50 12.02 -6.34
C GLU A 380 -9.89 12.71 -6.24
N ARG A 381 -10.33 13.01 -5.01
CA ARG A 381 -11.56 13.76 -4.73
C ARG A 381 -11.32 15.28 -4.60
N SER A 382 -10.06 15.72 -4.65
CA SER A 382 -9.67 17.13 -4.62
C SER A 382 -9.66 17.75 -6.02
N ASP A 383 -9.41 19.05 -6.09
CA ASP A 383 -9.16 19.71 -7.36
C ASP A 383 -7.69 19.59 -7.75
N VAL A 384 -7.36 19.70 -9.05
CA VAL A 384 -5.95 19.71 -9.49
C VAL A 384 -5.19 20.92 -8.89
N PHE A 385 -5.89 22.02 -8.58
CA PHE A 385 -5.34 23.10 -7.74
C PHE A 385 -4.79 22.60 -6.40
N ASP A 386 -5.51 21.73 -5.69
CA ASP A 386 -5.09 21.23 -4.38
C ASP A 386 -3.88 20.32 -4.50
N VAL A 387 -3.83 19.50 -5.56
CA VAL A 387 -2.67 18.67 -5.90
C VAL A 387 -1.43 19.56 -6.12
N LEU A 388 -1.53 20.57 -7.00
CA LEU A 388 -0.43 21.51 -7.26
C LEU A 388 -0.02 22.31 -6.02
N ALA A 389 -0.97 22.73 -5.20
CA ALA A 389 -0.70 23.47 -3.96
C ALA A 389 -0.08 22.58 -2.85
N TYR A 390 -0.43 21.29 -2.82
CA TYR A 390 0.17 20.30 -1.94
C TYR A 390 1.62 20.02 -2.36
N VAL A 391 1.87 19.78 -3.64
CA VAL A 391 3.23 19.52 -4.17
C VAL A 391 4.15 20.72 -4.01
N ALA A 392 3.72 21.92 -4.44
CA ALA A 392 4.60 23.09 -4.44
C ALA A 392 4.75 23.79 -3.08
N TYR A 393 3.80 23.61 -2.15
CA TYR A 393 3.72 24.41 -0.91
C TYR A 393 3.31 23.63 0.35
N ALA A 394 3.28 22.28 0.29
CA ALA A 394 2.86 21.40 1.39
C ALA A 394 1.50 21.79 2.02
N LYS A 395 0.56 22.30 1.20
CA LYS A 395 -0.77 22.73 1.67
C LYS A 395 -1.71 21.54 1.81
N PRO A 396 -2.45 21.41 2.93
CA PRO A 396 -3.49 20.38 3.05
C PRO A 396 -4.46 20.43 1.87
N THR A 397 -4.72 19.28 1.27
CA THR A 397 -5.69 19.14 0.18
C THR A 397 -7.11 19.31 0.72
N LYS A 398 -8.00 19.89 -0.10
CA LYS A 398 -9.44 19.91 0.17
C LYS A 398 -10.17 19.13 -0.89
N THR A 399 -11.22 18.39 -0.54
CA THR A 399 -12.09 17.77 -1.55
C THR A 399 -12.86 18.83 -2.31
N ARG A 400 -13.29 18.52 -3.54
CA ARG A 400 -14.16 19.40 -4.35
C ARG A 400 -15.45 19.74 -3.59
N ALA A 401 -16.03 18.77 -2.89
CA ALA A 401 -17.24 18.97 -2.06
C ALA A 401 -17.01 19.97 -0.91
N GLU A 402 -15.92 19.82 -0.15
CA GLU A 402 -15.57 20.76 0.93
C GLU A 402 -15.31 22.18 0.40
N ARG A 403 -14.60 22.30 -0.72
CA ARG A 403 -14.36 23.59 -1.40
C ARG A 403 -15.67 24.27 -1.78
N VAL A 404 -16.61 23.53 -2.38
CA VAL A 404 -17.93 24.08 -2.73
C VAL A 404 -18.66 24.52 -1.47
N ALA A 405 -18.72 23.67 -0.44
CA ALA A 405 -19.41 23.98 0.81
C ALA A 405 -18.84 25.23 1.53
N GLU A 406 -17.52 25.42 1.51
CA GLU A 406 -16.84 26.57 2.13
C GLU A 406 -17.11 27.90 1.42
N HIS A 407 -17.24 27.88 0.09
CA HIS A 407 -17.38 29.08 -0.74
C HIS A 407 -18.81 29.37 -1.24
N ARG A 408 -19.77 28.47 -0.98
CA ARG A 408 -21.15 28.55 -1.49
C ARG A 408 -21.85 29.87 -1.17
N ASP A 409 -21.71 30.38 0.05
CA ASP A 409 -22.34 31.64 0.47
C ASP A 409 -21.74 32.86 -0.25
N GLU A 410 -20.42 32.89 -0.48
CA GLU A 410 -19.75 33.98 -1.21
C GLU A 410 -20.15 33.96 -2.69
N ILE A 411 -20.23 32.77 -3.29
CA ILE A 411 -20.73 32.55 -4.66
C ILE A 411 -22.19 33.03 -4.79
N HIS A 412 -23.04 32.70 -3.82
CA HIS A 412 -24.46 33.06 -3.84
C HIS A 412 -24.78 34.52 -3.46
N ALA A 413 -23.84 35.25 -2.86
CA ALA A 413 -24.04 36.62 -2.39
C ALA A 413 -24.49 37.58 -3.50
N THR A 414 -24.00 37.40 -4.73
CA THR A 414 -24.32 38.25 -5.90
C THR A 414 -25.40 37.67 -6.82
N CYS A 415 -25.90 36.46 -6.53
CA CYS A 415 -26.76 35.69 -7.42
C CYS A 415 -28.24 35.78 -7.03
N ASN A 416 -29.13 35.94 -8.02
CA ASN A 416 -30.57 35.80 -7.83
C ASN A 416 -30.99 34.32 -7.65
N ALA A 417 -32.25 34.05 -7.26
CA ALA A 417 -32.71 32.70 -6.95
C ALA A 417 -32.53 31.68 -8.11
N LYS A 418 -32.77 32.07 -9.36
CA LYS A 418 -32.59 31.20 -10.53
C LYS A 418 -31.11 30.96 -10.84
N GLN A 419 -30.29 32.01 -10.72
CA GLN A 419 -28.85 31.93 -10.89
C GLN A 419 -28.19 31.02 -9.85
N ARG A 420 -28.67 31.00 -8.60
CA ARG A 420 -28.23 30.04 -7.58
C ARG A 420 -28.52 28.60 -7.99
N VAL A 421 -29.74 28.32 -8.46
CA VAL A 421 -30.12 26.98 -8.95
C VAL A 421 -29.28 26.52 -10.15
N PHE A 422 -28.87 27.45 -11.04
CA PHE A 422 -27.92 27.14 -12.11
C PHE A 422 -26.50 26.88 -11.58
N LEU A 423 -26.00 27.73 -10.67
CA LEU A 423 -24.66 27.56 -10.11
C LEU A 423 -24.53 26.31 -9.24
N ASP A 424 -25.53 26.00 -8.41
CA ASP A 424 -25.58 24.75 -7.64
C ASP A 424 -25.45 23.53 -8.56
N PHE A 425 -26.21 23.49 -9.66
CA PHE A 425 -26.12 22.42 -10.66
C PHE A 425 -24.73 22.31 -11.30
N VAL A 426 -24.10 23.42 -11.66
CA VAL A 426 -22.71 23.45 -12.18
C VAL A 426 -21.70 22.98 -11.12
N LEU A 427 -21.91 23.37 -9.86
CA LEU A 427 -21.05 23.00 -8.73
C LEU A 427 -21.16 21.51 -8.41
N ASP A 428 -22.36 20.93 -8.44
CA ASP A 428 -22.58 19.48 -8.29
C ASP A 428 -21.85 18.71 -9.40
N HIS A 429 -22.00 19.14 -10.66
CA HIS A 429 -21.27 18.56 -11.80
C HIS A 429 -19.74 18.64 -11.64
N TYR A 430 -19.21 19.74 -11.10
CA TYR A 430 -17.79 19.88 -10.76
C TYR A 430 -17.36 18.95 -9.61
N VAL A 431 -18.17 18.83 -8.55
CA VAL A 431 -17.91 17.91 -7.41
C VAL A 431 -17.83 16.47 -7.86
N ASP A 432 -18.66 16.06 -8.81
CA ASP A 432 -18.64 14.71 -9.38
C ASP A 432 -17.52 14.55 -10.42
N GLN A 433 -17.57 15.30 -11.52
CA GLN A 433 -16.78 15.04 -12.74
C GLN A 433 -15.45 15.80 -12.82
N GLY A 434 -15.30 16.92 -12.08
CA GLY A 434 -14.04 17.63 -11.91
C GLY A 434 -13.91 18.94 -12.67
N ILE A 435 -12.68 19.47 -12.72
CA ILE A 435 -12.37 20.83 -13.17
C ILE A 435 -12.77 21.12 -14.63
N SER A 436 -12.86 20.10 -15.48
CA SER A 436 -13.28 20.22 -16.88
C SER A 436 -14.71 20.73 -17.04
N GLU A 437 -15.60 20.50 -16.07
CA GLU A 437 -16.97 21.04 -16.10
C GLU A 437 -17.02 22.55 -15.92
N LEU A 438 -15.94 23.15 -15.40
CA LEU A 438 -15.81 24.59 -15.23
C LEU A 438 -15.19 25.30 -16.44
N ASP A 439 -14.94 24.61 -17.55
CA ASP A 439 -14.42 25.23 -18.77
C ASP A 439 -15.52 25.92 -19.57
N ALA A 440 -15.21 27.08 -20.15
CA ALA A 440 -16.19 27.90 -20.88
C ALA A 440 -16.81 27.19 -22.11
N GLU A 441 -16.16 26.13 -22.60
CA GLU A 441 -16.61 25.25 -23.68
C GLU A 441 -17.73 24.29 -23.24
N LYS A 442 -17.86 23.98 -21.93
CA LYS A 442 -18.95 23.17 -21.36
C LYS A 442 -20.25 23.92 -21.14
N LEU A 443 -20.21 25.25 -21.02
CA LEU A 443 -21.37 26.08 -20.69
C LEU A 443 -22.62 25.79 -21.55
N PRO A 444 -22.56 25.63 -22.89
CA PRO A 444 -23.75 25.30 -23.69
C PRO A 444 -24.37 23.94 -23.30
N GLN A 445 -23.54 22.93 -23.05
CA GLN A 445 -23.97 21.58 -22.68
C GLN A 445 -24.64 21.56 -21.31
N LEU A 446 -24.11 22.30 -20.34
CA LEU A 446 -24.68 22.44 -19.00
C LEU A 446 -26.04 23.18 -19.04
N LEU A 447 -26.17 24.22 -19.86
CA LEU A 447 -27.44 24.93 -20.06
C LEU A 447 -28.50 24.04 -20.72
N GLU A 448 -28.13 23.25 -21.73
CA GLU A 448 -29.04 22.27 -22.36
C GLU A 448 -29.44 21.14 -21.40
N LEU A 449 -28.52 20.65 -20.58
CA LEU A 449 -28.78 19.57 -19.63
C LEU A 449 -29.77 19.98 -18.53
N GLN A 450 -29.69 21.22 -18.04
CA GLN A 450 -30.59 21.71 -16.98
C GLN A 450 -31.90 22.30 -17.52
N TYR A 451 -31.89 23.00 -18.67
CA TYR A 451 -33.05 23.74 -19.20
C TYR A 451 -33.63 23.16 -20.50
N GLN A 452 -33.17 21.99 -20.95
CA GLN A 452 -33.54 21.32 -22.22
C GLN A 452 -33.10 22.06 -23.49
N ALA A 453 -32.98 23.39 -23.46
CA ALA A 453 -32.47 24.21 -24.55
C ALA A 453 -31.80 25.50 -24.05
N VAL A 454 -30.74 25.95 -24.72
CA VAL A 454 -30.05 27.23 -24.41
C VAL A 454 -31.01 28.43 -24.46
N ALA A 455 -31.99 28.43 -25.36
CA ALA A 455 -33.00 29.48 -25.46
C ALA A 455 -33.87 29.61 -24.19
N ASP A 456 -34.05 28.51 -23.45
CA ASP A 456 -34.89 28.46 -22.26
C ASP A 456 -34.10 28.94 -21.06
N ALA A 457 -32.82 28.53 -20.97
CA ALA A 457 -31.88 29.09 -20.01
C ALA A 457 -31.72 30.63 -20.18
N VAL A 458 -31.72 31.16 -21.40
CA VAL A 458 -31.68 32.62 -21.66
C VAL A 458 -32.97 33.32 -21.19
N ARG A 459 -34.14 32.69 -21.30
CA ARG A 459 -35.40 33.22 -20.75
C ARG A 459 -35.42 33.22 -19.21
N GLU A 460 -34.66 32.33 -18.59
CA GLU A 460 -34.63 32.09 -17.14
C GLU A 460 -33.55 32.91 -16.41
N LEU A 461 -32.34 32.97 -16.96
CA LEU A 461 -31.13 33.45 -16.30
C LEU A 461 -30.65 34.84 -16.76
N GLY A 462 -31.12 35.30 -17.92
CA GLY A 462 -30.71 36.58 -18.53
C GLY A 462 -30.02 36.39 -19.89
N THR A 463 -29.37 37.44 -20.38
CA THR A 463 -28.67 37.40 -21.67
C THR A 463 -27.49 36.43 -21.64
N ILE A 464 -27.10 35.93 -22.83
CA ILE A 464 -25.92 35.05 -22.99
C ILE A 464 -24.64 35.68 -22.40
N ALA A 465 -24.50 37.00 -22.48
CA ALA A 465 -23.38 37.73 -21.90
C ALA A 465 -23.41 37.69 -20.35
N GLU A 466 -24.57 37.88 -19.73
CA GLU A 466 -24.74 37.78 -18.28
C GLU A 466 -24.53 36.35 -17.78
N ILE A 467 -25.06 35.33 -18.48
CA ILE A 467 -24.87 33.92 -18.15
C ILE A 467 -23.38 33.55 -18.22
N ARG A 468 -22.67 33.98 -19.27
CA ARG A 468 -21.22 33.74 -19.39
C ARG A 468 -20.42 34.48 -18.32
N ALA A 469 -20.77 35.74 -18.03
CA ALA A 469 -20.11 36.52 -16.98
C ALA A 469 -20.35 35.92 -15.59
N LEU A 470 -21.53 35.36 -15.34
CA LEU A 470 -21.85 34.59 -14.13
C LEU A 470 -21.00 33.32 -14.05
N PHE A 471 -21.04 32.47 -15.08
CA PHE A 471 -20.33 31.19 -15.14
C PHE A 471 -18.80 31.31 -15.01
N VAL A 472 -18.21 32.36 -15.60
CA VAL A 472 -16.77 32.65 -15.44
C VAL A 472 -16.52 33.32 -14.08
N GLY A 473 -17.31 34.34 -13.75
CA GLY A 473 -17.09 35.21 -12.60
C GLY A 473 -17.29 34.55 -11.23
N PHE A 474 -18.01 33.43 -11.14
CA PHE A 474 -18.14 32.69 -9.88
C PHE A 474 -16.88 31.89 -9.52
N GLN A 475 -16.10 31.44 -10.50
CA GLN A 475 -15.05 30.42 -10.28
C GLN A 475 -13.91 30.93 -9.40
N ARG A 476 -13.53 32.21 -9.55
CA ARG A 476 -12.54 32.86 -8.68
C ARG A 476 -12.87 32.75 -7.19
N TYR A 477 -14.15 32.68 -6.82
CA TYR A 477 -14.56 32.56 -5.42
C TYR A 477 -14.29 31.17 -4.85
N LEU A 478 -14.29 30.09 -5.66
CA LEU A 478 -13.89 28.74 -5.24
C LEU A 478 -12.43 28.66 -4.76
N TYR A 479 -11.59 29.62 -5.13
CA TYR A 479 -10.15 29.62 -4.84
C TYR A 479 -9.69 30.83 -4.02
N ARG A 480 -10.59 31.72 -3.60
CA ARG A 480 -10.24 32.82 -2.71
C ARG A 480 -9.86 32.31 -1.33
N ARG A 481 -8.96 33.03 -0.64
CA ARG A 481 -8.79 32.83 0.81
C ARG A 481 -9.97 33.49 1.52
N ARG A 482 -10.62 32.75 2.42
CA ARG A 482 -11.61 33.30 3.34
C ARG A 482 -10.97 34.43 4.15
N SER A 483 -11.60 35.60 4.15
CA SER A 483 -11.28 36.65 5.12
C SER A 483 -11.66 36.13 6.51
N VAL A 484 -10.68 36.05 7.41
CA VAL A 484 -10.85 35.67 8.82
C VAL A 484 -11.39 36.87 9.59
#